data_AF-A0A7S3MLB6-F1
#
_entry.id   AF-A0A7S3MLB6-F1
#
_cell.length_a   1.000
_cell.length_b   1.000
_cell.length_c   1.000
_cell.angle_alpha   90.00
_cell.angle_beta   90.00
_cell.angle_gamma   90.00
#
_symmetry.space_group_name_H-M   'P 1'
#
loop_
_entity.id
_entity.type
_entity.pdbx_description
1 polymer ?
#
loop_
_entity_poly.entity_id
_entity_poly.type
_entity_poly.pdbx_seq_one_letter_code
_entity_poly.pdbx_strand_id
1 'polypeptide(L)'
;MIFGFIWIVAFLVSCNEFVVIVSAITWYFSDKTVEDDDGIPGDSDVSYGFYWSIRYHPGSLAFGSFILTIVWIIRLVFEYIGEKVVDATAGNGCTKCLLACVHCCLDCFDRFIRYLNRNAFIYMALSGESFCSSALNAFILILKNKAKFAFVEGIADVFMFLAKFFISCATTGLSWLCMEAMVEVKSPFMPLFIIFMLSYMIASVFIAVFDVSANTILQCYLLDKSVAAQQGLADPDHVPPTMNKFFNHPSVQ
;
A
#
# COMPACT_ATOMS: atom_id res chain seq x y z
N MET A 1 -12.09 15.15 20.42
CA MET A 1 -11.99 13.69 20.65
C MET A 1 -11.99 12.90 19.34
N ILE A 2 -12.93 13.12 18.41
CA ILE A 2 -12.99 12.43 17.11
C ILE A 2 -11.70 12.57 16.29
N PHE A 3 -11.15 13.79 16.19
CA PHE A 3 -9.89 14.04 15.49
C PHE A 3 -8.74 13.17 16.00
N GLY A 4 -8.53 13.13 17.32
CA GLY A 4 -7.48 12.34 17.94
C GLY A 4 -7.66 10.84 17.71
N PHE A 5 -8.90 10.35 17.70
CA PHE A 5 -9.18 8.94 17.40
C PHE A 5 -8.82 8.58 15.96
N ILE A 6 -9.25 9.39 14.99
CA ILE A 6 -8.91 9.18 13.56
C ILE A 6 -7.39 9.20 13.36
N TRP A 7 -6.71 10.15 14.02
CA TRP A 7 -5.26 10.25 13.93
C TRP A 7 -4.54 9.05 14.52
N ILE A 8 -4.97 8.55 15.70
CA ILE A 8 -4.39 7.35 16.31
C ILE A 8 -4.58 6.14 15.38
N VAL A 9 -5.76 5.98 14.76
CA VAL A 9 -5.98 4.90 13.78
C VAL A 9 -5.06 5.05 12.58
N ALA A 10 -4.93 6.26 12.01
CA ALA A 10 -4.01 6.52 10.90
C ALA A 10 -2.54 6.24 11.27
N PHE A 11 -2.16 6.55 12.51
CA PHE A 11 -0.83 6.27 13.05
C PHE A 11 -0.58 4.77 13.17
N LEU A 12 -1.52 4.00 13.73
CA LEU A 12 -1.39 2.54 13.84
C LEU A 12 -1.31 1.87 12.46
N VAL A 13 -2.10 2.34 11.48
CA VAL A 13 -2.00 1.89 10.09
C VAL A 13 -0.64 2.19 9.49
N SER A 14 -0.10 3.39 9.73
CA SER A 14 1.24 3.77 9.26
C SER A 14 2.34 2.93 9.91
N CYS A 15 2.22 2.59 11.19
CA CYS A 15 3.14 1.68 11.86
C CYS A 15 3.08 0.27 11.26
N ASN A 16 1.88 -0.26 11.02
CA ASN A 16 1.72 -1.58 10.39
C ASN A 16 2.32 -1.62 8.98
N GLU A 17 2.05 -0.60 8.17
CA GLU A 17 2.64 -0.46 6.83
C GLU A 17 4.18 -0.37 6.90
N PHE A 18 4.72 0.39 7.85
CA PHE A 18 6.17 0.49 8.06
C PHE A 18 6.82 -0.85 8.45
N VAL A 19 6.14 -1.68 9.26
CA VAL A 19 6.64 -3.03 9.60
C VAL A 19 6.76 -3.90 8.34
N VAL A 20 5.75 -3.87 7.47
CA VAL A 20 5.78 -4.60 6.19
C VAL A 20 6.91 -4.11 5.29
N ILE A 21 7.10 -2.78 5.21
CA ILE A 21 8.20 -2.15 4.48
C ILE A 21 9.55 -2.67 4.98
N VAL A 22 9.82 -2.60 6.29
CA VAL A 22 11.11 -3.06 6.85
C VAL A 22 11.33 -4.55 6.58
N SER A 23 10.28 -5.37 6.72
CA SER A 23 10.36 -6.81 6.44
C SER A 23 10.74 -7.10 4.99
N ALA A 24 10.20 -6.35 4.03
CA ALA A 24 10.53 -6.49 2.62
C ALA A 24 11.95 -5.98 2.29
N ILE A 25 12.42 -4.94 2.99
CA ILE A 25 13.79 -4.41 2.85
C ILE A 25 14.81 -5.41 3.37
N THR A 26 14.62 -5.95 4.57
CA THR A 26 15.56 -6.91 5.17
C THR A 26 15.62 -8.17 4.31
N TRP A 27 14.47 -8.64 3.81
CA TRP A 27 14.45 -9.76 2.86
C TRP A 27 15.16 -9.43 1.55
N TYR A 28 15.05 -8.21 1.03
CA TYR A 28 15.73 -7.84 -0.21
C TYR A 28 17.25 -7.89 -0.04
N PHE A 29 17.77 -7.32 1.05
CA PHE A 29 19.20 -7.17 1.29
C PHE A 29 19.85 -8.34 2.07
N SER A 30 19.08 -9.31 2.55
CA SER A 30 19.66 -10.46 3.26
C SER A 30 20.43 -11.38 2.32
N ASP A 31 21.57 -11.87 2.81
CA ASP A 31 22.38 -12.86 2.10
C ASP A 31 21.66 -14.21 2.13
N LYS A 32 21.31 -14.74 0.96
CA LYS A 32 20.58 -16.02 0.84
C LYS A 32 21.49 -17.25 1.01
N THR A 33 22.78 -17.05 1.27
CA THR A 33 23.77 -18.11 1.42
C THR A 33 24.28 -18.28 2.85
N VAL A 34 24.04 -17.29 3.70
CA VAL A 34 24.46 -17.27 5.11
C VAL A 34 23.20 -17.43 5.96
N GLU A 35 23.23 -18.37 6.91
CA GLU A 35 22.13 -18.55 7.87
C GLU A 35 22.02 -17.32 8.79
N ASP A 36 20.80 -16.82 8.98
CA ASP A 36 20.51 -15.76 9.95
C ASP A 36 20.50 -16.32 11.39
N ASP A 37 20.22 -15.49 12.40
CA ASP A 37 20.28 -15.87 13.84
C ASP A 37 19.37 -17.06 14.21
N ASP A 38 18.35 -17.34 13.41
CA ASP A 38 17.41 -18.46 13.59
C ASP A 38 17.77 -19.71 12.78
N GLY A 39 18.90 -19.67 12.04
CA GLY A 39 19.39 -20.76 11.21
C GLY A 39 18.80 -20.81 9.80
N ILE A 40 17.95 -19.85 9.42
CA ILE A 40 17.33 -19.80 8.09
C ILE A 40 17.98 -18.67 7.29
N PRO A 41 18.52 -18.93 6.08
CA PRO A 41 19.11 -17.88 5.27
C PRO A 41 18.02 -17.08 4.55
N GLY A 42 18.09 -15.75 4.64
CA GLY A 42 17.30 -14.87 3.80
C GLY A 42 16.02 -14.37 4.43
N ASP A 43 16.05 -14.13 5.74
CA ASP A 43 14.84 -13.89 6.51
C ASP A 43 14.25 -12.49 6.36
N SER A 44 12.99 -12.39 6.78
CA SER A 44 12.20 -11.14 6.82
C SER A 44 12.03 -10.70 8.27
N ASP A 45 12.72 -9.62 8.67
CA ASP A 45 12.80 -9.19 10.06
C ASP A 45 11.60 -8.34 10.49
N VAL A 46 10.44 -8.99 10.66
CA VAL A 46 9.21 -8.34 11.13
C VAL A 46 9.42 -7.70 12.51
N SER A 47 10.16 -8.37 13.39
CA SER A 47 10.48 -7.89 14.74
C SER A 47 11.30 -6.59 14.71
N TYR A 48 12.23 -6.45 13.77
CA TYR A 48 12.96 -5.19 13.59
C TYR A 48 12.04 -4.09 13.09
N GLY A 49 11.12 -4.37 12.16
CA GLY A 49 10.10 -3.42 11.74
C GLY A 49 9.30 -2.85 12.93
N PHE A 50 8.86 -3.71 13.84
CA PHE A 50 8.16 -3.28 15.06
C PHE A 50 9.05 -2.41 15.95
N TYR A 51 10.26 -2.88 16.23
CA TYR A 51 11.20 -2.15 17.08
C TYR A 51 11.53 -0.77 16.50
N TRP A 52 11.82 -0.69 15.20
CA TRP A 52 12.18 0.55 14.51
C TRP A 52 11.02 1.54 14.47
N SER A 53 9.79 1.06 14.25
CA SER A 53 8.59 1.91 14.23
C SER A 53 8.37 2.64 15.56
N ILE A 54 8.70 2.00 16.69
CA ILE A 54 8.49 2.55 18.03
C ILE A 54 9.72 3.31 18.54
N ARG A 55 10.93 2.84 18.24
CA ARG A 55 12.17 3.37 18.82
C ARG A 55 12.83 4.47 17.99
N TYR A 56 12.82 4.34 16.66
CA TYR A 56 13.62 5.17 15.76
C TYR A 56 12.77 6.08 14.87
N HIS A 57 11.62 5.61 14.38
CA HIS A 57 10.77 6.37 13.44
C HIS A 57 9.39 6.81 13.96
N PRO A 58 9.06 6.82 15.27
CA PRO A 58 7.68 7.11 15.69
C PRO A 58 7.25 8.54 15.32
N GLY A 59 8.16 9.50 15.34
CA GLY A 59 7.88 10.90 14.98
C GLY A 59 7.55 11.07 13.50
N SER A 60 8.31 10.45 12.61
CA SER A 60 8.04 10.49 11.16
C SER A 60 6.73 9.79 10.79
N LEU A 61 6.45 8.64 11.43
CA LEU A 61 5.19 7.92 11.24
C LEU A 61 3.99 8.71 11.78
N ALA A 62 4.16 9.38 12.94
CA ALA A 62 3.15 10.28 13.50
C ALA A 62 2.90 11.49 12.59
N PHE A 63 3.94 12.07 12.01
CA PHE A 63 3.81 13.20 11.08
C PHE A 63 3.12 12.79 9.77
N GLY A 64 3.54 11.69 9.15
CA GLY A 64 2.91 11.17 7.93
C GLY A 64 1.43 10.83 8.11
N SER A 65 1.11 10.13 9.21
CA SER A 65 -0.30 9.84 9.58
C SER A 65 -1.12 11.08 9.93
N PHE A 66 -0.48 12.12 10.48
CA PHE A 66 -1.12 13.40 10.76
C PHE A 66 -1.53 14.12 9.46
N ILE A 67 -0.66 14.13 8.45
CA ILE A 67 -0.97 14.68 7.13
C ILE A 67 -2.19 13.96 6.53
N LEU A 68 -2.20 12.62 6.57
CA LEU A 68 -3.35 11.82 6.11
C LEU A 68 -4.64 12.20 6.84
N THR A 69 -4.56 12.34 8.16
CA THR A 69 -5.71 12.71 9.00
C THR A 69 -6.26 14.08 8.59
N ILE A 70 -5.40 15.08 8.34
CA ILE A 70 -5.83 16.40 7.85
C ILE A 70 -6.62 16.27 6.55
N VAL A 71 -6.13 15.48 5.59
CA VAL A 71 -6.80 15.27 4.31
C VAL A 71 -8.17 14.62 4.50
N TRP A 72 -8.28 13.62 5.38
CA TRP A 72 -9.57 12.96 5.66
C TRP A 72 -10.57 13.89 6.33
N ILE A 73 -10.11 14.74 7.25
CA ILE A 73 -10.98 15.73 7.90
C ILE A 73 -11.45 16.77 6.88
N ILE A 74 -10.57 17.25 5.99
CA ILE A 74 -10.96 18.15 4.90
C ILE A 74 -12.04 17.50 4.04
N ARG A 75 -11.84 16.23 3.63
CA ARG A 75 -12.83 15.47 2.85
C ARG A 75 -14.18 15.37 3.56
N LEU A 76 -14.17 15.01 4.83
CA LEU A 76 -15.39 14.90 5.64
C LEU A 76 -16.13 16.25 5.73
N VAL A 77 -15.40 17.35 5.90
CA VAL A 77 -15.99 18.70 5.95
C VAL A 77 -16.60 19.08 4.60
N PHE A 78 -15.89 18.82 3.49
CA PHE A 78 -16.41 19.11 2.14
C PHE A 78 -17.63 18.26 1.78
N GLU A 79 -17.65 16.99 2.19
CA GLU A 79 -18.80 16.10 2.01
C GLU A 79 -20.02 16.62 2.78
N TYR A 80 -19.83 16.99 4.05
CA TYR A 80 -20.88 17.59 4.86
C TYR A 80 -21.42 18.90 4.27
N ILE A 81 -20.53 19.80 3.83
CA ILE A 81 -20.93 21.05 3.17
C ILE A 81 -21.67 20.73 1.86
N GLY A 82 -21.19 19.76 1.10
CA GLY A 82 -21.79 19.31 -0.16
C GLY A 82 -23.25 18.93 0.01
N GLU A 83 -23.56 18.10 1.02
CA GLU A 83 -24.94 17.72 1.35
C GLU A 83 -25.81 18.95 1.63
N LYS A 84 -25.32 19.88 2.46
CA LYS A 84 -26.07 21.11 2.80
C LYS A 84 -26.28 22.04 1.62
N VAL A 85 -25.33 22.13 0.70
CA VAL A 85 -25.44 22.97 -0.49
C VAL A 85 -26.42 22.35 -1.50
N VAL A 86 -26.48 21.02 -1.61
CA VAL A 86 -27.50 20.32 -2.42
C VAL A 86 -28.90 20.60 -1.88
N ASP A 87 -29.10 20.48 -0.56
CA ASP A 87 -30.37 20.76 0.10
C ASP A 87 -30.80 22.22 -0.10
N ALA A 88 -29.87 23.18 0.10
CA ALA A 88 -30.15 24.61 -0.02
C ALA A 88 -30.46 25.06 -1.45
N THR A 89 -29.95 24.35 -2.46
CA THR A 89 -30.16 24.69 -3.88
C THR A 89 -31.27 23.86 -4.53
N ALA A 90 -32.10 23.18 -3.74
CA ALA A 90 -33.16 22.28 -4.20
C ALA A 90 -32.67 21.24 -5.24
N GLY A 91 -31.41 20.82 -5.12
CA GLY A 91 -30.81 19.83 -6.02
C GLY A 91 -30.47 20.32 -7.42
N ASN A 92 -30.19 21.62 -7.61
CA ASN A 92 -29.72 22.19 -8.88
C ASN A 92 -28.60 21.35 -9.52
N GLY A 93 -28.75 21.01 -10.80
CA GLY A 93 -27.78 20.21 -11.55
C GLY A 93 -26.38 20.84 -11.62
N CYS A 94 -26.28 22.17 -11.70
CA CYS A 94 -24.99 22.88 -11.69
C CYS A 94 -24.25 22.68 -10.37
N THR A 95 -24.96 22.74 -9.24
CA THR A 95 -24.41 22.48 -7.91
C THR A 95 -23.87 21.06 -7.79
N LYS A 96 -24.66 20.07 -8.25
CA LYS A 96 -24.25 18.66 -8.22
C LYS A 96 -23.00 18.40 -9.07
N CYS A 97 -22.92 19.03 -10.24
CA CYS A 97 -21.74 18.94 -11.11
C CYS A 97 -20.49 19.51 -10.42
N LEU A 98 -20.58 20.71 -9.84
CA LEU A 98 -19.46 21.34 -9.14
C LEU A 98 -18.99 20.49 -7.95
N LEU A 99 -19.92 19.98 -7.14
CA LEU A 99 -19.59 19.10 -6.02
C LEU A 99 -18.92 17.81 -6.49
N ALA A 100 -19.41 17.19 -7.57
CA ALA A 100 -18.77 16.01 -8.14
C ALA A 100 -17.32 16.29 -8.58
N CYS A 101 -17.04 17.47 -9.17
CA CYS A 101 -15.67 17.88 -9.49
C CYS A 101 -14.80 18.03 -8.24
N VAL A 102 -15.32 18.68 -7.19
CA VAL A 102 -14.59 18.86 -5.92
C VAL A 102 -14.31 17.51 -5.24
N HIS A 103 -15.29 16.61 -5.20
CA HIS A 103 -15.11 15.25 -4.70
C HIS A 103 -14.01 14.51 -5.46
N CYS A 104 -14.02 14.57 -6.80
CA CYS A 104 -12.98 13.98 -7.63
C CYS A 104 -11.59 14.55 -7.31
N CYS A 105 -11.45 15.87 -7.18
CA CYS A 105 -10.17 16.51 -6.83
C CYS A 105 -9.67 16.08 -5.44
N LEU A 106 -10.56 16.04 -4.44
CA LEU A 106 -10.20 15.62 -3.08
C LEU A 106 -9.85 14.14 -3.01
N ASP A 107 -10.53 13.29 -3.78
CA ASP A 107 -10.21 11.87 -3.91
C ASP A 107 -8.84 11.67 -4.58
N CYS A 108 -8.55 12.42 -5.64
CA CYS A 108 -7.22 12.42 -6.26
C CYS A 108 -6.14 12.87 -5.27
N PHE A 109 -6.42 13.91 -4.47
CA PHE A 109 -5.49 14.42 -3.48
C PHE A 109 -5.24 13.41 -2.34
N ASP A 110 -6.29 12.75 -1.81
CA ASP A 110 -6.13 11.68 -0.82
C ASP A 110 -5.28 10.53 -1.35
N ARG A 111 -5.55 10.08 -2.57
CA ARG A 111 -4.76 9.03 -3.22
C ARG A 111 -3.30 9.45 -3.36
N PHE A 112 -3.05 10.69 -3.81
CA PHE A 112 -1.70 11.22 -3.94
C PHE A 112 -0.97 11.29 -2.60
N ILE A 113 -1.63 11.77 -1.53
CA ILE A 113 -1.01 11.89 -0.21
C ILE A 113 -0.72 10.50 0.38
N ARG A 114 -1.63 9.53 0.25
CA ARG A 114 -1.37 8.13 0.65
C ARG A 114 -0.17 7.54 -0.11
N TYR A 115 -0.14 7.75 -1.42
CA TYR A 115 0.98 7.32 -2.26
C TYR A 115 2.29 7.97 -1.81
N LEU A 116 2.33 9.29 -1.64
CA LEU A 116 3.52 9.99 -1.17
C LEU A 116 3.98 9.47 0.21
N ASN A 117 3.05 9.28 1.14
CA ASN A 117 3.33 8.83 2.49
C ASN A 117 3.97 7.43 2.51
N ARG A 118 3.39 6.47 1.77
CA ARG A 118 3.96 5.12 1.62
C ARG A 118 5.37 5.16 1.04
N ASN A 119 5.56 5.88 -0.07
CA ASN A 119 6.86 5.94 -0.74
C ASN A 119 7.91 6.67 0.12
N ALA A 120 7.51 7.70 0.88
CA ALA A 120 8.37 8.35 1.85
C ALA A 120 8.83 7.38 2.95
N PHE A 121 7.94 6.52 3.46
CA PHE A 121 8.28 5.52 4.47
C PHE A 121 9.25 4.47 3.95
N ILE A 122 9.09 4.03 2.70
CA ILE A 122 10.02 3.10 2.05
C ILE A 122 11.42 3.72 1.95
N TYR A 123 11.52 4.93 1.40
CA TYR A 123 12.80 5.60 1.26
C TYR A 123 13.42 5.95 2.62
N MET A 124 12.60 6.32 3.61
CA MET A 124 13.04 6.57 4.98
C MET A 124 13.67 5.32 5.61
N ALA A 125 13.05 4.15 5.46
CA ALA A 125 13.59 2.89 5.97
C ALA A 125 14.91 2.51 5.30
N LEU A 126 15.07 2.83 4.00
CA LEU A 126 16.29 2.56 3.25
C LEU A 126 17.45 3.53 3.56
N SER A 127 17.14 4.81 3.75
CA SER A 127 18.16 5.88 3.84
C SER A 127 18.43 6.39 5.27
N GLY A 128 17.50 6.16 6.20
CA GLY A 128 17.55 6.75 7.53
C GLY A 128 17.25 8.26 7.58
N GLU A 129 16.81 8.86 6.48
CA GLU A 129 16.50 10.30 6.41
C GLU A 129 15.17 10.67 7.11
N SER A 130 14.94 11.96 7.32
CA SER A 130 13.66 12.46 7.84
C SER A 130 12.54 12.37 6.79
N PHE A 131 11.28 12.28 7.25
CA PHE A 131 10.10 12.09 6.40
C PHE A 131 10.06 13.02 5.17
N CYS A 132 10.25 14.33 5.34
CA CYS A 132 10.14 15.29 4.23
C CYS A 132 11.24 15.09 3.18
N SER A 133 12.46 14.78 3.61
CA SER A 133 13.59 14.49 2.72
C SER A 133 13.33 13.19 1.95
N SER A 134 12.93 12.13 2.68
CA SER A 134 12.57 10.86 2.09
C SER A 134 11.40 10.95 1.12
N ALA A 135 10.38 11.77 1.40
CA ALA A 135 9.25 11.99 0.49
C ALA A 135 9.70 12.60 -0.83
N LEU A 136 10.56 13.63 -0.79
CA LEU A 136 11.09 14.27 -1.99
C LEU A 136 11.98 13.30 -2.79
N ASN A 137 12.89 12.61 -2.10
CA ASN A 137 13.82 11.70 -2.75
C ASN A 137 13.13 10.47 -3.35
N ALA A 138 12.14 9.90 -2.65
CA ALA A 138 11.30 8.83 -3.18
C ALA A 138 10.56 9.29 -4.45
N PHE A 139 9.96 10.48 -4.41
CA PHE A 139 9.25 11.04 -5.56
C PHE A 139 10.17 11.25 -6.77
N ILE A 140 11.38 11.76 -6.54
CA ILE A 140 12.40 11.92 -7.60
C ILE A 140 12.82 10.55 -8.15
N LEU A 141 13.02 9.55 -7.30
CA LEU A 141 13.40 8.19 -7.70
C LEU A 141 12.32 7.56 -8.61
N ILE A 142 11.05 7.73 -8.24
CA ILE A 142 9.89 7.29 -9.01
C ILE A 142 9.84 8.00 -10.37
N LEU A 143 9.95 9.32 -10.39
CA LEU A 143 9.88 10.09 -11.65
C LEU A 143 11.01 9.73 -12.62
N LYS A 144 12.23 9.49 -12.11
CA LYS A 144 13.37 9.04 -12.93
C LYS A 144 13.15 7.66 -13.55
N ASN A 145 12.32 6.82 -12.93
CA ASN A 145 12.06 5.44 -13.35
C ASN A 145 10.57 5.16 -13.62
N LYS A 146 9.82 6.18 -14.05
CA LYS A 146 8.36 6.13 -14.14
C LYS A 146 7.81 4.97 -14.98
N ALA A 147 8.51 4.59 -16.05
CA ALA A 147 8.07 3.48 -16.93
C ALA A 147 8.14 2.14 -16.19
N LYS A 148 9.27 1.86 -15.53
CA LYS A 148 9.45 0.67 -14.70
C LYS A 148 8.45 0.64 -13.54
N PHE A 149 8.24 1.79 -12.91
CA PHE A 149 7.28 1.92 -11.81
C PHE A 149 5.86 1.63 -12.26
N ALA A 150 5.39 2.29 -13.31
CA ALA A 150 4.05 2.10 -13.85
C ALA A 150 3.81 0.66 -14.36
N PHE A 151 4.83 0.04 -14.96
CA PHE A 151 4.72 -1.34 -15.44
C PHE A 151 4.59 -2.34 -14.29
N VAL A 152 5.43 -2.23 -13.26
CA VAL A 152 5.40 -3.13 -12.10
C VAL A 152 4.14 -2.92 -11.27
N GLU A 153 3.78 -1.66 -10.99
CA GLU A 153 2.54 -1.32 -10.27
C GLU A 153 1.31 -1.82 -11.03
N GLY A 154 1.27 -1.62 -12.36
CA GLY A 154 0.15 -2.12 -13.19
C GLY A 154 0.02 -3.64 -13.20
N ILE A 155 1.14 -4.38 -13.27
CA ILE A 155 1.10 -5.85 -13.16
C ILE A 155 0.67 -6.28 -11.76
N ALA A 156 1.24 -5.66 -10.73
CA ALA A 156 0.95 -5.95 -9.33
C ALA A 156 -0.55 -5.76 -9.03
N ASP A 157 -1.15 -4.66 -9.50
CA ASP A 157 -2.57 -4.37 -9.36
C ASP A 157 -3.47 -5.45 -10.00
N VAL A 158 -3.12 -5.93 -11.20
CA VAL A 158 -3.86 -7.00 -11.87
C VAL A 158 -3.80 -8.30 -11.05
N PHE A 159 -2.62 -8.69 -10.58
CA PHE A 159 -2.46 -9.88 -9.75
C PHE A 159 -3.21 -9.77 -8.42
N MET A 160 -3.14 -8.62 -7.77
CA MET A 160 -3.85 -8.39 -6.50
C MET A 160 -5.36 -8.39 -6.67
N PHE A 161 -5.87 -7.83 -7.77
CA PHE A 161 -7.29 -7.90 -8.10
C PHE A 161 -7.74 -9.34 -8.32
N LEU A 162 -7.01 -10.12 -9.13
CA LEU A 162 -7.30 -11.52 -9.39
C LEU A 162 -7.23 -12.36 -8.10
N ALA A 163 -6.26 -12.11 -7.23
CA ALA A 163 -6.13 -12.79 -5.95
C ALA A 163 -7.34 -12.54 -5.03
N LYS A 164 -7.75 -11.28 -4.86
CA LYS A 164 -8.94 -10.91 -4.06
C LYS A 164 -10.21 -11.55 -4.62
N PHE A 165 -10.38 -11.51 -5.93
CA PHE A 165 -11.53 -12.09 -6.60
C PHE A 165 -11.57 -13.62 -6.46
N PHE A 166 -10.43 -14.29 -6.68
CA PHE A 166 -10.30 -15.73 -6.55
C PHE A 166 -10.61 -16.21 -5.13
N ILE A 167 -10.02 -15.58 -4.10
CA ILE A 167 -10.29 -15.91 -2.70
C ILE A 167 -11.79 -15.77 -2.41
N SER A 168 -12.41 -14.66 -2.83
CA SER A 168 -13.83 -14.39 -2.58
C SER A 168 -14.74 -15.41 -3.26
N CYS A 169 -14.48 -15.75 -4.52
CA CYS A 169 -15.23 -16.76 -5.26
C CYS A 169 -15.04 -18.16 -4.66
N ALA A 170 -13.82 -18.55 -4.29
CA ALA A 170 -13.54 -19.84 -3.68
C ALA A 170 -14.24 -20.00 -2.33
N THR A 171 -14.15 -18.99 -1.45
CA THR A 171 -14.86 -18.98 -0.15
C THR A 171 -16.38 -19.08 -0.34
N THR A 172 -16.92 -18.35 -1.32
CA THR A 172 -18.37 -18.36 -1.62
C THR A 172 -18.81 -19.72 -2.17
N GLY A 173 -18.02 -20.32 -3.07
CA GLY A 173 -18.30 -21.64 -3.62
C GLY A 173 -18.23 -22.75 -2.57
N LEU A 174 -17.24 -22.72 -1.67
CA LEU A 174 -17.18 -23.66 -0.55
C LEU A 174 -18.38 -23.48 0.40
N SER A 175 -18.77 -22.24 0.66
CA SER A 175 -19.93 -21.93 1.50
C SER A 175 -21.23 -22.44 0.90
N TRP A 176 -21.39 -22.35 -0.42
CA TRP A 176 -22.52 -22.93 -1.15
C TRP A 176 -22.60 -24.45 -0.94
N LEU A 177 -21.48 -25.16 -1.15
CA LEU A 177 -21.42 -26.61 -0.96
C LEU A 177 -21.74 -27.02 0.49
N CYS A 178 -21.26 -26.24 1.48
CA CYS A 178 -21.59 -26.46 2.87
C CYS A 178 -23.07 -26.23 3.19
N MET A 179 -23.70 -25.22 2.57
CA MET A 179 -25.14 -24.98 2.74
C MET A 179 -25.95 -26.15 2.17
N GLU A 180 -25.65 -26.60 0.95
CA GLU A 180 -26.34 -27.76 0.34
C GLU A 180 -26.20 -29.04 1.18
N ALA A 181 -25.04 -29.23 1.82
CA ALA A 181 -24.78 -30.44 2.62
C ALA A 181 -25.40 -30.42 4.03
N MET A 182 -25.59 -29.24 4.63
CA MET A 182 -25.91 -29.13 6.07
C MET A 182 -27.25 -28.45 6.38
N VAL A 183 -27.79 -27.60 5.50
CA VAL A 183 -28.99 -26.79 5.79
C VAL A 183 -29.85 -26.58 4.54
N GLU A 184 -31.14 -26.90 4.62
CA GLU A 184 -32.10 -26.57 3.55
C GLU A 184 -32.43 -25.07 3.54
N VAL A 185 -31.61 -24.26 2.85
CA VAL A 185 -31.80 -22.81 2.74
C VAL A 185 -32.69 -22.49 1.53
N LYS A 186 -33.91 -21.98 1.77
CA LYS A 186 -34.87 -21.63 0.69
C LYS A 186 -34.38 -20.54 -0.28
N SER A 187 -33.53 -19.62 0.18
CA SER A 187 -32.94 -18.56 -0.66
C SER A 187 -31.46 -18.35 -0.30
N PRO A 188 -30.55 -19.12 -0.91
CA PRO A 188 -29.12 -19.07 -0.60
C PRO A 188 -28.41 -17.85 -1.21
N PHE A 189 -29.00 -17.18 -2.19
CA PHE A 189 -28.37 -16.07 -2.93
C PHE A 189 -27.98 -14.88 -2.03
N MET A 190 -28.86 -14.46 -1.13
CA MET A 190 -28.57 -13.31 -0.24
C MET A 190 -27.44 -13.64 0.76
N PRO A 191 -27.46 -14.78 1.48
CA PRO A 191 -26.32 -15.22 2.29
C PRO A 191 -25.01 -15.32 1.50
N LEU A 192 -25.03 -15.90 0.29
CA LEU A 192 -23.82 -16.01 -0.54
C LEU A 192 -23.26 -14.65 -0.94
N PHE A 193 -24.12 -13.69 -1.29
CA PHE A 193 -23.68 -12.34 -1.64
C PHE A 193 -23.00 -11.64 -0.46
N ILE A 194 -23.56 -11.79 0.75
CA ILE A 194 -22.95 -11.27 1.98
C ILE A 194 -21.58 -11.94 2.23
N ILE A 195 -21.50 -13.26 2.09
CA ILE A 195 -20.25 -14.03 2.25
C ILE A 195 -19.20 -13.56 1.24
N PHE A 196 -19.58 -13.36 -0.02
CA PHE A 196 -18.69 -12.85 -1.05
C PHE A 196 -18.14 -11.47 -0.68
N MET A 197 -19.01 -10.53 -0.26
CA MET A 197 -18.61 -9.18 0.12
C MET A 197 -17.68 -9.17 1.33
N LEU A 198 -18.00 -9.95 2.37
CA LEU A 198 -17.16 -10.06 3.56
C LEU A 198 -15.80 -10.72 3.25
N SER A 199 -15.81 -11.81 2.45
CA SER A 199 -14.57 -12.46 2.02
C SER A 199 -13.70 -11.50 1.20
N TYR A 200 -14.29 -10.70 0.31
CA TYR A 200 -13.57 -9.70 -0.46
C TYR A 200 -12.94 -8.61 0.40
N MET A 201 -13.65 -8.13 1.43
CA MET A 201 -13.10 -7.17 2.40
C MET A 201 -11.90 -7.75 3.16
N ILE A 202 -12.03 -8.98 3.66
CA ILE A 202 -10.97 -9.66 4.40
C ILE A 202 -9.76 -9.90 3.47
N ALA A 203 -10.01 -10.46 2.27
CA ALA A 203 -8.98 -10.67 1.26
C ALA A 203 -8.27 -9.36 0.90
N SER A 204 -8.98 -8.24 0.84
CA SER A 204 -8.38 -6.92 0.57
C SER A 204 -7.37 -6.50 1.63
N VAL A 205 -7.63 -6.77 2.91
CA VAL A 205 -6.69 -6.46 4.01
C VAL A 205 -5.43 -7.32 3.91
N PHE A 206 -5.57 -8.62 3.66
CA PHE A 206 -4.41 -9.50 3.52
C PHE A 206 -3.59 -9.21 2.26
N ILE A 207 -4.25 -8.99 1.12
CA ILE A 207 -3.59 -8.69 -0.14
C ILE A 207 -2.88 -7.33 -0.12
N ALA A 208 -3.31 -6.39 0.73
CA ALA A 208 -2.62 -5.10 0.91
C ALA A 208 -1.16 -5.26 1.39
N VAL A 209 -0.84 -6.35 2.10
CA VAL A 209 0.56 -6.63 2.51
C VAL A 209 1.43 -6.87 1.27
N PHE A 210 0.94 -7.63 0.29
CA PHE A 210 1.67 -7.91 -0.95
C PHE A 210 1.89 -6.65 -1.79
N ASP A 211 0.92 -5.73 -1.77
CA ASP A 211 1.02 -4.42 -2.44
C ASP A 211 2.16 -3.57 -1.88
N VAL A 212 2.22 -3.44 -0.56
CA VAL A 212 3.30 -2.71 0.11
C VAL A 212 4.65 -3.38 -0.16
N SER A 213 4.73 -4.71 -0.06
CA SER A 213 5.97 -5.45 -0.32
C SER A 213 6.45 -5.32 -1.76
N ALA A 214 5.57 -5.42 -2.77
CA ALA A 214 5.93 -5.28 -4.17
C ALA A 214 6.50 -3.88 -4.48
N ASN A 215 5.84 -2.83 -3.99
CA ASN A 215 6.32 -1.45 -4.12
C ASN A 215 7.65 -1.23 -3.40
N THR A 216 7.84 -1.87 -2.24
CA THR A 216 9.08 -1.78 -1.47
C THR A 216 10.25 -2.45 -2.19
N ILE A 217 10.07 -3.68 -2.66
CA ILE A 217 11.09 -4.43 -3.42
C ILE A 217 11.50 -3.67 -4.69
N LEU A 218 10.54 -3.09 -5.39
CA LEU A 218 10.81 -2.25 -6.56
C LEU A 218 11.69 -1.05 -6.19
N GLN A 219 11.40 -0.36 -5.09
CA GLN A 219 12.22 0.76 -4.65
C GLN A 219 13.60 0.34 -4.14
N CYS A 220 13.71 -0.79 -3.45
CA CYS A 220 15.00 -1.38 -3.11
C CYS A 220 15.84 -1.57 -4.39
N TYR A 221 15.27 -2.20 -5.42
CA TYR A 221 15.92 -2.40 -6.71
C TYR A 221 16.39 -1.09 -7.37
N LEU A 222 15.50 -0.10 -7.44
CA LEU A 222 15.81 1.17 -8.09
C LEU A 222 16.87 1.97 -7.32
N LEU A 223 16.80 1.94 -5.98
CA LEU A 223 17.77 2.63 -5.14
C LEU A 223 19.13 1.94 -5.18
N ASP A 224 19.17 0.62 -5.07
CA ASP A 224 20.38 -0.21 -5.14
C ASP A 224 21.13 0.01 -6.46
N LYS A 225 20.42 0.00 -7.60
CA LYS A 225 21.00 0.39 -8.91
C LYS A 225 21.51 1.83 -8.93
N SER A 226 20.82 2.76 -8.29
CA SER A 226 21.26 4.15 -8.25
C SER A 226 22.54 4.35 -7.43
N VAL A 227 22.69 3.59 -6.32
CA VAL A 227 23.88 3.61 -5.47
C VAL A 227 25.06 2.91 -6.17
N ALA A 228 24.83 1.73 -6.77
CA ALA A 228 25.84 1.02 -7.55
C ALA A 228 26.41 1.92 -8.68
N ALA A 229 25.55 2.62 -9.41
CA ALA A 229 25.96 3.56 -10.45
C ALA A 229 26.81 4.73 -9.92
N GLN A 230 26.51 5.24 -8.71
CA GLN A 230 27.32 6.29 -8.07
C GLN A 230 28.70 5.78 -7.62
N GLN A 231 28.79 4.52 -7.23
CA GLN A 231 30.04 3.86 -6.82
C GLN A 231 30.87 3.32 -8.00
N GLY A 232 30.36 3.40 -9.23
CA GLY A 232 31.01 2.87 -10.42
C GLY A 232 30.93 1.34 -10.54
N LEU A 233 30.02 0.70 -9.80
CA LEU A 233 29.76 -0.74 -9.89
C LEU A 233 28.82 -1.04 -11.07
N ALA A 234 29.12 -2.10 -11.81
CA ALA A 234 28.37 -2.46 -13.03
C ALA A 234 26.99 -3.05 -12.75
N ASP A 235 26.84 -3.76 -11.62
CA ASP A 235 25.56 -4.32 -11.16
C ASP A 235 25.59 -4.40 -9.62
N PRO A 236 24.45 -4.26 -8.91
CA PRO A 236 24.41 -4.42 -7.47
C PRO A 236 24.42 -5.91 -7.07
N ASP A 237 25.17 -6.23 -6.02
CA ASP A 237 25.35 -7.62 -5.55
C ASP A 237 24.08 -8.22 -4.92
N HIS A 238 23.14 -7.39 -4.46
CA HIS A 238 21.97 -7.82 -3.70
C HIS A 238 20.73 -8.13 -4.55
N VAL A 239 20.77 -7.85 -5.87
CA VAL A 239 19.61 -8.05 -6.76
C VAL A 239 19.38 -9.55 -7.00
N PRO A 240 18.22 -10.13 -6.64
CA PRO A 240 17.91 -11.52 -6.96
C PRO A 240 18.02 -11.81 -8.48
N PRO A 241 18.62 -12.95 -8.89
CA PRO A 241 18.90 -13.22 -10.30
C PRO A 241 17.66 -13.21 -11.20
N THR A 242 16.51 -13.64 -10.69
CA THR A 242 15.22 -13.63 -11.40
C THR A 242 14.74 -12.22 -11.70
N MET A 243 14.90 -11.31 -10.73
CA MET A 243 14.48 -9.92 -10.85
C MET A 243 15.40 -9.13 -11.79
N ASN A 244 16.71 -9.37 -11.75
CA ASN A 244 17.64 -8.73 -12.69
C ASN A 244 17.32 -9.11 -14.14
N LYS A 245 17.01 -10.38 -14.40
CA LYS A 245 16.57 -10.85 -15.73
C LYS A 245 15.28 -10.18 -16.19
N PHE A 246 14.31 -9.99 -15.28
CA PHE A 246 13.03 -9.35 -15.59
C PHE A 246 13.19 -7.88 -16.01
N PHE A 247 13.95 -7.10 -15.24
CA PHE A 247 14.11 -5.66 -15.51
C PHE A 247 15.05 -5.34 -16.67
N ASN A 248 15.92 -6.26 -17.07
CA ASN A 248 16.78 -6.11 -18.25
C ASN A 248 16.08 -6.57 -19.54
N HIS A 249 14.82 -7.03 -19.48
CA HIS A 249 14.07 -7.45 -20.66
C HIS A 249 13.63 -6.24 -21.51
N PRO A 250 13.67 -6.31 -22.86
CA PRO A 250 13.36 -5.17 -23.74
C PRO A 250 11.96 -4.57 -23.57
N SER A 251 11.00 -5.33 -23.04
CA SER A 251 9.63 -4.86 -22.80
C SER A 251 9.47 -4.01 -21.53
N VAL A 252 10.50 -3.92 -20.69
CA VAL A 252 10.47 -3.24 -19.37
C VAL A 252 11.34 -1.98 -19.37
N GLN A 253 12.14 -1.75 -20.43
CA GLN A 253 12.98 -0.56 -20.62
C GLN A 253 12.18 0.60 -21.21
#